data_AF-A0A2D6X462-F1
#
_entry.id   AF-A0A2D6X462-F1
#
_cell.length_a   1.000
_cell.length_b   1.000
_cell.length_c   1.000
_cell.angle_alpha   90.00
_cell.angle_beta   90.00
_cell.angle_gamma   90.00
#
_symmetry.space_group_name_H-M   'P 1'
#
loop_
_entity.id
_entity.type
_entity.pdbx_description
1 polymer ?
#
loop_
_entity_poly.entity_id
_entity_poly.type
_entity_poly.pdbx_seq_one_letter_code
_entity_poly.pdbx_strand_id
1 'polypeptide(L)'
;MVNKVVLNYLKKYKGKYDILDLKKKLLASGYPKKDVQEAVRLVTLKEVPEVVDKKKAGVKKQAFVRKERDVIKKDEGAVRKEMPLRKEVVEGKRQAVKSGVPRRGFKWMKLAGILGLVLLVLSLVSVVLSLVSVDIPVDNAIVSIIISVVFFLVVLFFFFGFVKLGKHTSCKLLKFSSWVLFGLIILGFILMIVSIVLSFTSMNSAVLAGLTGRAVDVNMMGGMEGTDGFGGLDISSLDLGIDSLFSATGIIALVIFVFIIVVLFLFYISLLKIREQVKFAKISGILGLVLMIGSVLLFGGFLVMIFLNPLGILAIILNPMYSMILMIVSLVFGVVSLALLLFKSLMLFNASKKFEG
;
A
#
# COMPACT_ATOMS: atom_id res chain seq x y z
N MET A 1 -31.95 41.18 3.04
CA MET A 1 -30.48 41.37 3.11
C MET A 1 -29.85 40.37 2.17
N VAL A 2 -29.08 40.82 1.16
CA VAL A 2 -28.51 39.91 0.17
C VAL A 2 -27.28 39.19 0.73
N ASN A 3 -27.22 37.87 0.52
CA ASN A 3 -26.11 37.04 0.96
C ASN A 3 -24.81 37.44 0.24
N LYS A 4 -23.86 38.04 0.97
CA LYS A 4 -22.61 38.59 0.44
C LYS A 4 -21.75 37.54 -0.27
N VAL A 5 -21.81 36.28 0.17
CA VAL A 5 -21.02 35.17 -0.41
C VAL A 5 -21.49 34.86 -1.83
N VAL A 6 -22.81 34.75 -2.01
CA VAL A 6 -23.44 34.50 -3.32
C VAL A 6 -23.15 35.66 -4.28
N LEU A 7 -23.25 36.89 -3.79
CA LEU A 7 -23.01 38.09 -4.58
C LEU A 7 -21.54 38.18 -5.06
N ASN A 8 -20.57 37.93 -4.17
CA ASN A 8 -19.14 37.94 -4.53
C ASN A 8 -18.78 36.81 -5.50
N TYR A 9 -19.39 35.64 -5.33
CA TYR A 9 -19.20 34.52 -6.26
C TYR A 9 -19.71 34.88 -7.66
N LEU A 10 -20.93 35.42 -7.78
CA LEU A 10 -21.47 35.84 -9.07
C LEU A 10 -20.59 36.91 -9.73
N LYS A 11 -20.14 37.93 -9.00
CA LYS A 11 -19.23 38.97 -9.53
C LYS A 11 -17.91 38.40 -10.05
N LYS A 12 -17.31 37.45 -9.33
CA LYS A 12 -16.00 36.87 -9.69
C LYS A 12 -16.07 36.01 -10.96
N TYR A 13 -17.20 35.35 -11.21
CA TYR A 13 -17.32 34.34 -12.26
C TYR A 13 -18.22 34.73 -13.44
N LYS A 14 -18.97 35.82 -13.36
CA LYS A 14 -19.86 36.30 -14.45
C LYS A 14 -19.15 36.51 -15.78
N GLY A 15 -17.90 36.97 -15.78
CA GLY A 15 -17.13 37.16 -17.02
C GLY A 15 -16.64 35.86 -17.68
N LYS A 16 -16.78 34.71 -17.01
CA LYS A 16 -16.26 33.41 -17.48
C LYS A 16 -17.36 32.40 -17.80
N TYR A 17 -18.57 32.59 -17.26
CA TYR A 17 -19.66 31.62 -17.35
C TYR A 17 -21.01 32.33 -17.46
N ASP A 18 -21.97 31.72 -18.16
CA ASP A 18 -23.34 32.22 -18.25
C ASP A 18 -23.99 32.30 -16.85
N ILE A 19 -24.75 33.38 -16.62
CA ILE A 19 -25.44 33.66 -15.35
C ILE A 19 -26.42 32.54 -15.00
N LEU A 20 -27.02 31.87 -16.00
CA LEU A 20 -27.94 30.77 -15.81
C LEU A 20 -27.24 29.52 -15.25
N ASP A 21 -26.02 29.24 -15.70
CA ASP A 21 -25.24 28.11 -15.22
C ASP A 21 -24.68 28.37 -13.82
N LEU A 22 -24.25 29.60 -13.55
CA LEU A 22 -23.86 30.02 -12.20
C LEU A 22 -25.04 29.89 -11.22
N LYS A 23 -26.25 30.26 -11.64
CA LYS A 23 -27.48 30.09 -10.84
C LYS A 23 -27.77 28.62 -10.55
N LYS A 24 -27.71 27.73 -11.55
CA LYS A 24 -27.88 26.28 -11.35
C LYS A 24 -26.85 25.72 -10.36
N LYS A 25 -25.59 26.14 -10.48
CA LYS A 25 -24.50 25.69 -9.61
C LYS A 25 -24.66 26.16 -8.16
N LEU A 26 -25.12 27.39 -7.94
CA LEU A 26 -25.40 27.92 -6.60
C LEU A 26 -26.59 27.21 -5.94
N LEU A 27 -27.66 26.93 -6.69
CA LEU A 27 -28.79 26.14 -6.20
C LEU A 27 -28.36 24.70 -5.87
N ALA A 28 -27.53 24.09 -6.71
CA ALA A 28 -26.97 22.76 -6.47
C ALA A 28 -26.04 22.73 -5.24
N SER A 29 -25.44 23.86 -4.89
CA SER A 29 -24.59 24.02 -3.70
C SER A 29 -25.38 24.24 -2.40
N GLY A 30 -26.73 24.26 -2.47
CA GLY A 30 -27.60 24.36 -1.30
C GLY A 30 -27.96 25.78 -0.88
N TYR A 31 -27.65 26.80 -1.69
CA TYR A 31 -28.08 28.17 -1.37
C TYR A 31 -29.60 28.35 -1.55
N PRO A 32 -30.27 29.10 -0.68
CA PRO A 32 -31.70 29.39 -0.81
C PRO A 32 -32.02 30.05 -2.15
N LYS A 33 -33.10 29.61 -2.80
CA LYS A 33 -33.53 30.16 -4.10
C LYS A 33 -33.73 31.68 -4.07
N LYS A 34 -34.22 32.21 -2.95
CA LYS A 34 -34.43 33.65 -2.72
C LYS A 34 -33.12 34.43 -2.76
N ASP A 35 -32.10 33.99 -2.02
CA ASP A 35 -30.77 34.62 -1.98
C ASP A 35 -30.10 34.64 -3.36
N VAL A 36 -30.19 33.52 -4.09
CA VAL A 36 -29.62 33.41 -5.44
C VAL A 36 -30.35 34.34 -6.42
N GLN A 37 -31.69 34.43 -6.35
CA GLN A 37 -32.46 35.32 -7.21
C GLN A 37 -32.20 36.80 -6.90
N GLU A 38 -32.14 37.20 -5.63
CA GLU A 38 -31.82 38.58 -5.23
C GLU A 38 -30.40 38.97 -5.68
N ALA A 39 -29.41 38.08 -5.51
CA ALA A 39 -28.04 38.33 -5.93
C ALA A 39 -27.91 38.43 -7.46
N VAL A 40 -28.60 37.58 -8.22
CA VAL A 40 -28.63 37.66 -9.69
C VAL A 40 -29.22 39.00 -10.14
N ARG A 41 -30.36 39.44 -9.56
CA ARG A 41 -30.97 40.73 -9.90
C ARG A 41 -30.00 41.91 -9.71
N LEU A 42 -29.27 41.95 -8.59
CA LEU A 42 -28.30 43.02 -8.34
C LEU A 42 -27.13 43.03 -9.32
N VAL A 43 -26.70 41.85 -9.77
CA VAL A 43 -25.59 41.71 -10.71
C VAL A 43 -26.01 42.04 -12.15
N THR A 44 -27.30 41.90 -12.49
CA THR A 44 -27.85 42.29 -13.79
C THR A 44 -28.23 43.76 -13.84
N LEU A 45 -28.77 44.33 -12.75
CA LEU A 45 -29.19 45.74 -12.70
C LEU A 45 -28.03 46.73 -12.76
N LYS A 46 -26.83 46.34 -12.29
CA LYS A 46 -25.66 47.22 -12.29
C LYS A 46 -25.02 47.42 -13.68
N GLU A 47 -25.54 46.74 -14.69
CA GLU A 47 -25.01 46.75 -16.06
C GLU A 47 -25.91 47.47 -17.07
N VAL A 48 -26.98 48.13 -16.64
CA VAL A 48 -27.66 49.08 -17.54
C VAL A 48 -26.73 50.28 -17.70
N PRO A 49 -26.04 50.45 -18.85
CA PRO A 49 -25.28 51.64 -19.08
C PRO A 49 -26.28 52.76 -19.34
N GLU A 50 -26.04 53.90 -18.71
CA GLU A 50 -26.71 55.16 -19.00
C GLU A 50 -26.31 55.59 -20.42
N VAL A 51 -26.93 54.98 -21.44
CA VAL A 51 -26.70 55.35 -22.85
C VAL A 51 -27.69 56.43 -23.22
N VAL A 52 -27.15 57.64 -23.17
CA VAL A 52 -27.67 58.86 -23.77
C VAL A 52 -28.09 58.62 -25.22
N ASP A 53 -29.29 59.12 -25.49
CA ASP A 53 -29.93 59.35 -26.78
C ASP A 53 -28.98 59.80 -27.91
N LYS A 54 -29.07 59.13 -29.08
CA LYS A 54 -29.22 59.79 -30.40
C LYS A 54 -29.36 58.79 -31.56
N LYS A 55 -30.60 58.77 -32.09
CA LYS A 55 -30.99 58.79 -33.52
C LYS A 55 -30.39 57.79 -34.54
N LYS A 56 -31.35 56.98 -35.03
CA LYS A 56 -31.82 56.82 -36.43
C LYS A 56 -31.17 55.79 -37.38
N ALA A 57 -32.12 55.02 -37.94
CA ALA A 57 -32.16 54.39 -39.26
C ALA A 57 -31.25 53.15 -39.48
N GLY A 58 -31.71 52.03 -40.01
CA GLY A 58 -33.01 51.62 -40.52
C GLY A 58 -32.87 50.25 -41.20
N VAL A 59 -33.98 49.49 -41.21
CA VAL A 59 -34.41 48.59 -42.30
C VAL A 59 -33.43 47.49 -42.79
N LYS A 60 -33.75 46.20 -42.56
CA LYS A 60 -34.42 45.32 -43.56
C LYS A 60 -34.71 43.90 -43.03
N LYS A 61 -35.82 43.38 -43.53
CA LYS A 61 -36.44 42.07 -43.33
C LYS A 61 -35.59 40.89 -43.82
N GLN A 62 -35.78 39.72 -43.20
CA GLN A 62 -35.97 38.38 -43.81
C GLN A 62 -36.23 37.41 -42.63
N ALA A 63 -37.40 36.78 -42.39
CA ALA A 63 -38.28 35.96 -43.20
C ALA A 63 -37.68 34.60 -43.63
N PHE A 64 -37.64 33.65 -42.69
CA PHE A 64 -37.54 32.20 -42.91
C PHE A 64 -38.15 31.53 -41.64
N VAL A 65 -39.42 31.09 -41.57
CA VAL A 65 -40.05 29.92 -42.22
C VAL A 65 -39.13 28.70 -42.03
N ARG A 66 -39.41 27.64 -41.27
CA ARG A 66 -40.62 26.79 -41.24
C ARG A 66 -40.41 25.72 -40.15
N LYS A 67 -41.51 25.34 -39.50
CA LYS A 67 -41.90 23.97 -39.09
C LYS A 67 -40.81 23.04 -38.53
N GLU A 68 -40.84 22.87 -37.21
CA GLU A 68 -40.73 21.55 -36.56
C GLU A 68 -41.35 21.64 -35.17
N ARG A 69 -42.68 21.67 -35.16
CA ARG A 69 -43.52 21.36 -34.01
C ARG A 69 -44.51 20.32 -34.56
N ASP A 70 -44.75 19.27 -33.77
CA ASP A 70 -45.76 18.23 -33.98
C ASP A 70 -45.27 16.89 -34.56
N VAL A 71 -44.30 16.25 -33.90
CA VAL A 71 -44.27 14.78 -33.79
C VAL A 71 -43.72 14.44 -32.40
N ILE A 72 -44.22 13.36 -31.78
CA ILE A 72 -43.83 12.81 -30.47
C ILE A 72 -44.62 13.41 -29.27
N LYS A 73 -45.95 13.37 -29.39
CA LYS A 73 -46.87 13.09 -28.26
C LYS A 73 -47.60 11.79 -28.55
N LYS A 74 -46.95 10.65 -28.31
CA LYS A 74 -47.58 9.32 -28.19
C LYS A 74 -46.53 8.33 -27.72
N ASP A 75 -46.28 8.27 -26.42
CA ASP A 75 -45.74 7.09 -25.72
C ASP A 75 -45.65 7.30 -24.20
N GLU A 76 -46.69 7.90 -23.59
CA GLU A 76 -46.81 7.99 -22.12
C GLU A 76 -47.49 6.75 -21.49
N GLY A 77 -47.57 5.64 -22.22
CA GLY A 77 -48.55 4.59 -21.93
C GLY A 77 -48.03 3.22 -21.50
N ALA A 78 -46.73 2.94 -21.34
CA ALA A 78 -46.32 1.54 -21.08
C ALA A 78 -44.89 1.29 -20.54
N VAL A 79 -44.30 2.11 -19.68
CA VAL A 79 -43.03 1.71 -19.03
C VAL A 79 -42.99 2.18 -17.58
N ARG A 80 -43.86 1.61 -16.75
CA ARG A 80 -43.88 1.84 -15.30
C ARG A 80 -43.95 0.54 -14.55
N LYS A 81 -42.96 -0.32 -14.74
CA LYS A 81 -42.56 -1.38 -13.81
C LYS A 81 -41.08 -1.65 -14.05
N GLU A 82 -40.31 -1.61 -12.96
CA GLU A 82 -38.90 -2.03 -12.83
C GLU A 82 -37.82 -1.06 -13.31
N MET A 83 -37.34 -0.21 -12.40
CA MET A 83 -35.90 0.03 -12.24
C MET A 83 -35.58 0.56 -10.82
N PRO A 84 -35.43 -0.32 -9.82
CA PRO A 84 -34.99 0.04 -8.48
C PRO A 84 -33.46 0.20 -8.33
N LEU A 85 -32.70 0.52 -9.39
CA LEU A 85 -31.22 0.62 -9.30
C LEU A 85 -30.64 2.05 -9.15
N ARG A 86 -31.47 3.10 -9.16
CA ARG A 86 -30.96 4.49 -9.21
C ARG A 86 -30.87 5.21 -7.86
N LYS A 87 -31.32 4.60 -6.75
CA LYS A 87 -31.29 5.23 -5.42
C LYS A 87 -29.94 5.11 -4.71
N GLU A 88 -29.19 4.02 -4.88
CA GLU A 88 -27.90 3.85 -4.20
C GLU A 88 -26.81 4.81 -4.70
N VAL A 89 -26.83 5.19 -5.99
CA VAL A 89 -25.83 6.12 -6.57
C VAL A 89 -26.01 7.56 -6.06
N VAL A 90 -27.22 7.92 -5.59
CA VAL A 90 -27.52 9.28 -5.11
C VAL A 90 -27.20 9.43 -3.62
N GLU A 91 -27.33 8.39 -2.80
CA GLU A 91 -27.01 8.44 -1.38
C GLU A 91 -25.50 8.48 -1.10
N GLY A 92 -24.69 7.80 -1.92
CA GLY A 92 -23.23 7.88 -1.82
C GLY A 92 -22.66 9.29 -2.03
N LYS A 93 -23.34 10.15 -2.82
CA LYS A 93 -22.90 11.54 -3.06
C LYS A 93 -23.27 12.50 -1.94
N ARG A 94 -24.30 12.21 -1.12
CA ARG A 94 -24.73 13.09 -0.02
C ARG A 94 -23.89 12.94 1.25
N GLN A 95 -23.24 11.80 1.47
CA GLN A 95 -22.35 11.63 2.61
C GLN A 95 -21.00 12.37 2.45
N ALA A 96 -20.59 12.69 1.22
CA ALA A 96 -19.34 13.42 0.96
C ALA A 96 -19.42 14.94 1.23
N VAL A 97 -20.62 15.51 1.38
CA VAL A 97 -20.80 16.99 1.46
C VAL A 97 -20.95 17.49 2.91
N LYS A 98 -21.17 16.61 3.89
CA LYS A 98 -21.42 17.01 5.30
C LYS A 98 -20.20 17.07 6.23
N SER A 99 -18.99 16.71 5.79
CA SER A 99 -17.78 16.77 6.65
C SER A 99 -16.93 18.04 6.44
N GLY A 100 -17.58 19.17 6.18
CA GLY A 100 -16.97 20.45 5.77
C GLY A 100 -16.21 21.21 6.86
N VAL A 101 -15.18 20.62 7.46
CA VAL A 101 -14.08 21.37 8.07
C VAL A 101 -12.77 20.71 7.64
N PRO A 102 -11.93 21.36 6.81
CA PRO A 102 -10.63 20.83 6.46
C PRO A 102 -9.73 20.88 7.70
N ARG A 103 -9.69 19.79 8.46
CA ARG A 103 -8.69 19.62 9.51
C ARG A 103 -7.33 19.57 8.80
N ARG A 104 -6.47 20.56 9.03
CA ARG A 104 -5.04 20.52 8.68
C ARG A 104 -4.37 19.40 9.50
N GLY A 105 -4.63 18.15 9.12
CA GLY A 105 -3.97 16.99 9.65
C GLY A 105 -2.59 16.86 9.04
N PHE A 106 -1.65 16.31 9.82
CA PHE A 106 -0.34 15.91 9.31
C PHE A 106 -0.50 14.92 8.15
N LYS A 107 0.24 15.13 7.05
CA LYS A 107 0.13 14.36 5.79
C LYS A 107 0.87 13.03 5.86
N TRP A 108 0.41 12.15 6.75
CA TRP A 108 1.04 10.85 7.03
C TRP A 108 1.15 9.98 5.79
N MET A 109 0.17 10.02 4.88
CA MET A 109 0.19 9.21 3.67
C MET A 109 1.27 9.69 2.69
N LYS A 110 1.52 11.00 2.61
CA LYS A 110 2.62 11.56 1.82
C LYS A 110 3.98 11.12 2.37
N LEU A 111 4.16 11.21 3.68
CA LEU A 111 5.40 10.80 4.35
C LEU A 111 5.68 9.32 4.10
N ALA A 112 4.69 8.45 4.29
CA ALA A 112 4.82 7.02 4.02
C ALA A 112 5.16 6.74 2.54
N GLY A 113 4.58 7.48 1.60
CA GLY A 113 4.97 7.42 0.19
C GLY A 113 6.45 7.73 -0.04
N ILE A 114 6.96 8.82 0.57
CA ILE A 114 8.38 9.20 0.49
C ILE A 114 9.27 8.11 1.07
N LEU A 115 8.93 7.60 2.25
CA LEU A 115 9.69 6.51 2.89
C LEU A 115 9.71 5.25 2.02
N GLY A 116 8.63 4.95 1.32
CA GLY A 116 8.60 3.86 0.33
C GLY A 116 9.57 4.07 -0.84
N LEU A 117 9.76 5.30 -1.32
CA LEU A 117 10.79 5.61 -2.33
C LEU A 117 12.20 5.49 -1.75
N VAL A 118 12.42 5.93 -0.51
CA VAL A 118 13.71 5.77 0.17
C VAL A 118 14.05 4.28 0.30
N LEU A 119 13.10 3.45 0.71
CA LEU A 119 13.26 1.99 0.74
C LEU A 119 13.60 1.44 -0.64
N LEU A 120 12.94 1.91 -1.70
CA LEU A 120 13.22 1.47 -3.07
C LEU A 120 14.65 1.81 -3.50
N VAL A 121 15.12 3.02 -3.22
CA VAL A 121 16.51 3.43 -3.53
C VAL A 121 17.50 2.58 -2.74
N LEU A 122 17.25 2.37 -1.44
CA LEU A 122 18.08 1.50 -0.60
C LEU A 122 18.13 0.05 -1.12
N SER A 123 16.98 -0.50 -1.53
CA SER A 123 16.91 -1.84 -2.12
C SER A 123 17.67 -1.92 -3.45
N LEU A 124 17.56 -0.90 -4.31
CA LEU A 124 18.35 -0.85 -5.55
C LEU A 124 19.85 -0.77 -5.29
N VAL A 125 20.27 0.08 -4.35
CA VAL A 125 21.68 0.19 -3.95
C VAL A 125 22.18 -1.15 -3.41
N SER A 126 21.40 -1.82 -2.56
CA SER A 126 21.74 -3.15 -2.05
C SER A 126 21.90 -4.20 -3.16
N VAL A 127 21.02 -4.19 -4.17
CA VAL A 127 21.15 -5.09 -5.33
C VAL A 127 22.42 -4.77 -6.13
N VAL A 128 22.72 -3.50 -6.39
CA VAL A 128 23.93 -3.09 -7.12
C VAL A 128 25.19 -3.45 -6.36
N LEU A 129 25.25 -3.22 -5.04
CA LEU A 129 26.39 -3.59 -4.20
C LEU A 129 26.62 -5.10 -4.20
N SER A 130 25.54 -5.89 -4.13
CA SER A 130 25.61 -7.34 -4.20
C SER A 130 26.12 -7.84 -5.56
N LEU A 131 25.80 -7.17 -6.66
CA LEU A 131 26.29 -7.54 -8.01
C LEU A 131 27.77 -7.20 -8.21
N VAL A 132 28.27 -6.13 -7.60
CA VAL A 132 29.67 -5.70 -7.71
C VAL A 132 30.55 -6.44 -6.69
N SER A 133 29.97 -7.29 -5.84
CA SER A 133 30.68 -7.98 -4.75
C SER A 133 31.45 -7.01 -3.85
N VAL A 134 30.86 -5.83 -3.60
CA VAL A 134 31.43 -4.85 -2.67
C VAL A 134 31.09 -5.31 -1.27
N ASP A 135 32.03 -5.98 -0.62
CA ASP A 135 31.96 -6.25 0.81
C ASP A 135 32.15 -4.92 1.54
N ILE A 136 31.03 -4.37 2.02
CA ILE A 136 31.09 -3.28 3.00
C ILE A 136 31.50 -3.94 4.31
N PRO A 137 32.66 -3.60 4.89
CA PRO A 137 33.04 -4.12 6.20
C PRO A 137 32.09 -3.54 7.26
N VAL A 138 30.96 -4.21 7.46
CA VAL A 138 30.02 -3.93 8.55
C VAL A 138 30.41 -4.75 9.79
N ASP A 139 31.71 -4.95 9.99
CA ASP A 139 32.27 -5.79 11.05
C ASP A 139 31.91 -5.26 12.45
N ASN A 140 31.48 -4.00 12.52
CA ASN A 140 30.93 -3.45 13.75
C ASN A 140 29.46 -3.85 13.94
N ALA A 141 29.24 -4.85 14.79
CA ALA A 141 27.90 -5.33 15.18
C ALA A 141 26.97 -4.19 15.62
N ILE A 142 27.49 -3.14 16.28
CA ILE A 142 26.70 -1.97 16.71
C ILE A 142 26.13 -1.23 15.50
N VAL A 143 26.93 -1.04 14.45
CA VAL A 143 26.50 -0.36 13.21
C VAL A 143 25.41 -1.18 12.52
N SER A 144 25.57 -2.49 12.43
CA SER A 144 24.55 -3.39 11.86
C SER A 144 23.23 -3.34 12.63
N ILE A 145 23.27 -3.31 13.97
CA ILE A 145 22.09 -3.16 14.82
C ILE A 145 21.40 -1.82 14.57
N ILE A 146 22.16 -0.71 14.52
CA ILE A 146 21.61 0.63 14.27
C ILE A 146 20.93 0.69 12.90
N ILE A 147 21.59 0.19 11.85
CA ILE A 147 21.02 0.14 10.49
C ILE A 147 19.72 -0.68 10.48
N SER A 148 19.72 -1.83 11.15
CA SER A 148 18.54 -2.71 11.22
C SER A 148 17.37 -2.03 11.95
N VAL A 149 17.62 -1.32 13.05
CA VAL A 149 16.59 -0.56 13.78
C VAL A 149 16.04 0.58 12.94
N VAL A 150 16.91 1.35 12.27
CA VAL A 150 16.49 2.45 11.39
C VAL A 150 15.66 1.91 10.23
N PHE A 151 16.11 0.84 9.57
CA PHE A 151 15.37 0.18 8.50
C PHE A 151 13.99 -0.27 8.97
N PHE A 152 13.93 -0.90 10.15
CA PHE A 152 12.67 -1.33 10.73
C PHE A 152 11.70 -0.16 10.99
N LEU A 153 12.18 0.95 11.55
CA LEU A 153 11.37 2.15 11.76
C LEU A 153 10.81 2.70 10.44
N VAL A 154 11.63 2.73 9.38
CA VAL A 154 11.20 3.16 8.04
C VAL A 154 10.09 2.26 7.52
N VAL A 155 10.23 0.93 7.65
CA VAL A 155 9.18 -0.04 7.26
C VAL A 155 7.91 0.17 8.09
N LEU A 156 8.02 0.37 9.40
CA LEU A 156 6.88 0.61 10.29
C LEU A 156 6.09 1.85 9.85
N PHE A 157 6.77 2.98 9.61
CA PHE A 157 6.12 4.21 9.12
C PHE A 157 5.53 4.05 7.72
N PHE A 158 6.18 3.28 6.84
CA PHE A 158 5.64 2.95 5.52
C PHE A 158 4.30 2.20 5.61
N PHE A 159 4.23 1.15 6.43
CA PHE A 159 2.99 0.38 6.64
C PHE A 159 1.92 1.15 7.41
N PHE A 160 2.30 2.07 8.30
CA PHE A 160 1.35 2.98 8.95
C PHE A 160 0.58 3.85 7.94
N GLY A 161 1.19 4.19 6.80
CA GLY A 161 0.52 4.86 5.68
C GLY A 161 -0.67 4.07 5.14
N PHE A 162 -0.57 2.74 5.08
CA PHE A 162 -1.67 1.87 4.66
C PHE A 162 -2.76 1.74 5.71
N VAL A 163 -2.40 1.75 7.00
CA VAL A 163 -3.39 1.82 8.10
C VAL A 163 -4.22 3.10 8.00
N LYS A 164 -3.57 4.24 7.70
CA LYS A 164 -4.25 5.51 7.44
C LYS A 164 -5.11 5.45 6.18
N LEU A 165 -4.60 4.86 5.08
CA LEU A 165 -5.38 4.64 3.86
C LEU A 165 -6.66 3.86 4.14
N GLY A 166 -6.56 2.76 4.88
CA GLY A 166 -7.69 1.92 5.27
C GLY A 166 -8.77 2.66 6.07
N LYS A 167 -8.41 3.73 6.82
CA LYS A 167 -9.37 4.57 7.54
C LYS A 167 -10.13 5.54 6.62
N HIS A 168 -9.49 6.01 5.55
CA HIS A 168 -10.10 6.93 4.58
C HIS A 168 -10.92 6.19 3.51
N THR A 169 -10.58 4.93 3.23
CA THR A 169 -11.38 4.07 2.36
C THR A 169 -12.52 3.42 3.15
N SER A 170 -13.72 3.30 2.56
CA SER A 170 -14.84 2.54 3.13
C SER A 170 -14.61 1.01 3.17
N CYS A 171 -13.42 0.53 2.80
CA CYS A 171 -13.09 -0.89 2.74
C CYS A 171 -12.68 -1.43 4.13
N LYS A 172 -13.62 -2.10 4.81
CA LYS A 172 -13.38 -2.75 6.11
C LYS A 172 -12.21 -3.76 6.06
N LEU A 173 -12.07 -4.48 4.94
CA LEU A 173 -11.03 -5.51 4.76
C LEU A 173 -9.63 -4.90 4.71
N LEU A 174 -9.45 -3.75 4.04
CA LEU A 174 -8.16 -3.05 3.99
C LEU A 174 -7.77 -2.53 5.37
N LYS A 175 -8.73 -1.97 6.11
CA LYS A 175 -8.52 -1.50 7.48
C LYS A 175 -8.06 -2.64 8.37
N PHE A 176 -8.75 -3.77 8.37
CA PHE A 176 -8.41 -4.93 9.20
C PHE A 176 -7.04 -5.51 8.83
N SER A 177 -6.83 -5.86 7.55
CA SER A 177 -5.57 -6.48 7.09
C SER A 177 -4.36 -5.57 7.30
N SER A 178 -4.48 -4.26 7.07
CA SER A 178 -3.37 -3.33 7.32
C SER A 178 -3.02 -3.20 8.80
N TRP A 179 -4.02 -3.23 9.69
CA TRP A 179 -3.78 -3.22 11.14
C TRP A 179 -3.10 -4.50 11.62
N VAL A 180 -3.53 -5.65 11.12
CA VAL A 180 -2.93 -6.94 11.47
C VAL A 180 -1.48 -7.01 10.96
N LEU A 181 -1.21 -6.60 9.71
CA LEU A 181 0.15 -6.52 9.17
C LEU A 181 1.04 -5.57 9.99
N PHE A 182 0.50 -4.41 10.36
CA PHE A 182 1.23 -3.46 11.20
C PHE A 182 1.56 -4.05 12.58
N GLY A 183 0.62 -4.77 13.20
CA GLY A 183 0.85 -5.49 14.45
C GLY A 183 1.89 -6.60 14.31
N LEU A 184 1.85 -7.37 13.22
CA LEU A 184 2.84 -8.41 12.91
C LEU A 184 4.25 -7.84 12.73
N ILE A 185 4.38 -6.68 12.08
CA ILE A 185 5.65 -5.98 11.94
C ILE A 185 6.20 -5.59 13.31
N ILE A 186 5.38 -4.98 14.18
CA ILE A 186 5.78 -4.64 15.56
C ILE A 186 6.19 -5.89 16.35
N LEU A 187 5.41 -6.97 16.26
CA LEU A 187 5.72 -8.23 16.92
C LEU A 187 7.07 -8.78 16.45
N GLY A 188 7.32 -8.77 15.13
CA GLY A 188 8.59 -9.19 14.56
C GLY A 188 9.78 -8.39 15.09
N PHE A 189 9.63 -7.09 15.32
CA PHE A 189 10.69 -6.26 15.91
C PHE A 189 10.93 -6.52 17.39
N ILE A 190 9.87 -6.76 18.16
CA ILE A 190 10.02 -7.18 19.55
C ILE A 190 10.79 -8.50 19.61
N LEU A 191 10.42 -9.47 18.77
CA LEU A 191 11.12 -10.75 18.68
C LEU A 191 12.58 -10.58 18.23
N MET A 192 12.84 -9.68 17.29
CA MET A 192 14.21 -9.34 16.86
C MET A 192 15.03 -8.78 18.02
N ILE A 193 14.50 -7.83 18.80
CA ILE A 193 15.19 -7.28 19.98
C ILE A 193 15.45 -8.37 21.02
N VAL A 194 14.45 -9.21 21.32
CA VAL A 194 14.61 -10.33 22.25
C VAL A 194 15.71 -11.28 21.77
N SER A 195 15.73 -11.60 20.48
CA SER A 195 16.79 -12.45 19.89
C SER A 195 18.17 -11.83 20.02
N ILE A 196 18.32 -10.52 19.76
CA ILE A 196 19.60 -9.81 19.94
C ILE A 196 20.05 -9.87 21.41
N VAL A 197 19.15 -9.61 22.36
CA VAL A 197 19.45 -9.66 23.80
C VAL A 197 19.88 -11.06 24.23
N LEU A 198 19.17 -12.10 23.77
CA LEU A 198 19.51 -13.49 24.06
C LEU A 198 20.89 -13.88 23.50
N SER A 199 21.21 -13.45 22.29
CA SER A 199 22.53 -13.65 21.68
C SER A 199 23.65 -12.99 22.48
N PHE A 200 23.43 -11.79 23.03
CA PHE A 200 24.43 -11.17 23.90
C PHE A 200 24.61 -11.93 25.23
N THR A 201 23.52 -12.45 25.81
CA THR A 201 23.63 -13.25 27.04
C THR A 201 24.35 -14.57 26.84
N SER A 202 24.16 -15.25 25.69
CA SER A 202 24.87 -16.50 25.40
C SER A 202 26.35 -16.30 25.11
N MET A 203 26.72 -15.18 24.47
CA MET A 203 28.13 -14.80 24.30
C MET A 203 28.78 -14.52 25.66
N ASN A 204 28.09 -13.81 26.55
CA ASN A 204 28.62 -13.51 27.88
C ASN A 204 28.76 -14.77 28.76
N SER A 205 27.85 -15.74 28.66
CA SER A 205 28.01 -17.01 29.39
C SER A 205 29.16 -17.85 28.85
N ALA A 206 29.38 -17.87 27.53
CA ALA A 206 30.52 -18.55 26.92
C ALA A 206 31.86 -17.88 27.31
N VAL A 207 31.92 -16.56 27.29
CA VAL A 207 33.11 -15.78 27.70
C VAL A 207 33.36 -15.95 29.19
N LEU A 208 32.32 -15.92 30.03
CA LEU A 208 32.47 -16.14 31.47
C LEU A 208 32.89 -17.58 31.79
N ALA A 209 32.39 -18.58 31.06
CA ALA A 209 32.87 -19.96 31.17
C ALA A 209 34.35 -20.09 30.77
N GLY A 210 34.77 -19.41 29.69
CA GLY A 210 36.18 -19.34 29.28
C GLY A 210 37.09 -18.62 30.28
N LEU A 211 36.62 -17.53 30.89
CA LEU A 211 37.39 -16.74 31.86
C LEU A 211 37.46 -17.36 33.25
N THR A 212 36.41 -18.08 33.67
CA THR A 212 36.38 -18.70 35.01
C THR A 212 37.24 -19.95 35.12
N GLY A 213 37.91 -20.37 34.04
CA GLY A 213 38.84 -21.50 34.07
C GLY A 213 38.18 -22.83 34.45
N ARG A 214 36.85 -22.87 34.60
CA ARG A 214 36.05 -24.09 34.48
C ARG A 214 36.08 -24.46 33.00
N ALA A 215 37.25 -24.90 32.55
CA ALA A 215 37.33 -25.96 31.58
C ALA A 215 36.30 -26.97 32.04
N VAL A 216 35.28 -27.11 31.21
CA VAL A 216 34.39 -28.24 31.23
C VAL A 216 35.31 -29.45 31.07
N ASP A 217 35.83 -29.98 32.18
CA ASP A 217 36.43 -31.32 32.31
C ASP A 217 35.31 -32.37 32.15
N VAL A 218 34.44 -32.17 31.15
CA VAL A 218 33.43 -33.14 30.74
C VAL A 218 34.06 -33.88 29.57
N ASN A 219 34.69 -35.00 29.90
CA ASN A 219 34.92 -36.13 29.00
C ASN A 219 35.86 -35.94 27.80
N MET A 220 37.11 -35.52 28.02
CA MET A 220 38.21 -35.94 27.13
C MET A 220 38.99 -37.16 27.66
N MET A 221 38.54 -37.77 28.76
CA MET A 221 39.24 -38.89 29.42
C MET A 221 38.74 -40.30 29.05
N GLY A 222 38.00 -40.45 27.95
CA GLY A 222 37.49 -41.75 27.50
C GLY A 222 37.54 -41.89 25.99
N GLY A 223 38.66 -42.38 25.44
CA GLY A 223 38.76 -42.68 24.01
C GLY A 223 40.18 -42.67 23.45
N MET A 224 41.15 -43.17 24.21
CA MET A 224 42.49 -43.48 23.69
C MET A 224 42.57 -44.99 23.45
N GLU A 225 41.64 -45.53 22.65
CA GLU A 225 41.78 -46.87 22.06
C GLU A 225 41.76 -46.70 20.55
N GLY A 226 42.86 -47.12 19.93
CA GLY A 226 43.23 -46.80 18.56
C GLY A 226 42.21 -47.24 17.52
N THR A 227 41.77 -46.28 16.72
CA THR A 227 41.20 -46.51 15.40
C THR A 227 42.04 -45.78 14.38
N ASP A 228 43.16 -46.41 14.04
CA ASP A 228 43.91 -46.13 12.83
C ASP A 228 43.01 -46.51 11.65
N GLY A 229 42.34 -45.54 11.03
CA GLY A 229 41.72 -45.79 9.74
C GLY A 229 40.48 -44.96 9.46
N PHE A 230 40.66 -44.01 8.55
CA PHE A 230 39.61 -43.29 7.83
C PHE A 230 38.82 -42.26 8.66
N GLY A 231 39.09 -40.99 8.39
CA GLY A 231 38.25 -39.85 8.79
C GLY A 231 36.87 -39.93 8.14
N GLY A 232 36.03 -40.84 8.63
CA GLY A 232 34.62 -40.86 8.36
C GLY A 232 34.04 -39.55 8.88
N LEU A 233 33.54 -38.71 7.97
CA LEU A 233 32.58 -37.67 8.31
C LEU A 233 31.50 -38.32 9.15
N ASP A 234 31.41 -37.95 10.42
CA ASP A 234 30.43 -38.51 11.36
C ASP A 234 29.06 -37.90 11.03
N ILE A 235 28.40 -38.45 10.00
CA ILE A 235 27.10 -38.02 9.48
C ILE A 235 26.02 -38.10 10.57
N SER A 236 26.26 -38.87 11.64
CA SER A 236 25.45 -38.95 12.86
C SER A 236 25.24 -37.59 13.54
N SER A 237 26.17 -36.65 13.38
CA SER A 237 26.10 -35.29 13.94
C SER A 237 25.35 -34.30 13.04
N LEU A 238 25.05 -34.68 11.80
CA LEU A 238 24.23 -33.90 10.88
C LEU A 238 22.74 -34.17 11.20
N ASP A 239 22.34 -33.93 12.46
CA ASP A 239 20.94 -33.77 12.79
C ASP A 239 20.44 -32.56 11.99
N LEU A 240 19.81 -32.84 10.86
CA LEU A 240 19.24 -31.86 9.92
C LEU A 240 18.10 -31.05 10.55
N GLY A 241 17.88 -31.17 11.87
CA GLY A 241 16.88 -30.43 12.62
C GLY A 241 15.47 -30.83 12.21
N ILE A 242 15.29 -32.00 11.59
CA ILE A 242 13.97 -32.50 11.19
C ILE A 242 13.11 -32.70 12.44
N ASP A 243 13.70 -33.21 13.52
CA ASP A 243 13.01 -33.34 14.81
C ASP A 243 12.67 -31.97 15.42
N SER A 244 13.49 -30.94 15.16
CA SER A 244 13.22 -29.57 15.59
C SER A 244 12.05 -28.93 14.83
N LEU A 245 11.78 -29.32 13.57
CA LEU A 245 10.62 -28.88 12.80
C LEU A 245 9.29 -29.44 13.35
N PHE A 246 9.32 -30.63 13.95
CA PHE A 246 8.17 -31.23 14.63
C PHE A 246 8.08 -30.89 16.12
N SER A 247 9.05 -30.16 16.65
CA SER A 247 8.94 -29.57 17.98
C SER A 247 7.74 -28.61 18.06
N ALA A 248 7.24 -28.37 19.27
CA ALA A 248 6.18 -27.39 19.49
C ALA A 248 6.52 -26.01 18.87
N THR A 249 7.80 -25.63 18.87
CA THR A 249 8.30 -24.39 18.24
C THR A 249 8.11 -24.39 16.72
N GLY A 250 8.40 -25.52 16.06
CA GLY A 250 8.23 -25.66 14.61
C GLY A 250 6.76 -25.59 14.17
N ILE A 251 5.86 -26.26 14.92
CA ILE A 251 4.41 -26.19 14.67
C ILE A 251 3.89 -24.76 14.84
N ILE A 252 4.29 -24.06 15.91
CA ILE A 252 3.91 -22.66 16.15
C ILE A 252 4.40 -21.77 15.00
N ALA A 253 5.66 -21.93 14.57
CA ALA A 253 6.22 -21.18 13.46
C ALA A 253 5.44 -21.41 12.15
N LEU A 254 5.04 -22.65 11.86
CA LEU A 254 4.23 -23.01 10.69
C LEU A 254 2.84 -22.36 10.75
N VAL A 255 2.18 -22.36 11.91
CA VAL A 255 0.88 -21.71 12.10
C VAL A 255 0.99 -20.19 11.88
N ILE A 256 2.03 -19.56 12.44
CA ILE A 256 2.30 -18.12 12.24
C ILE A 256 2.58 -17.83 10.76
N PHE A 257 3.34 -18.68 10.08
CA PHE A 257 3.65 -18.55 8.66
C PHE A 257 2.38 -18.61 7.79
N VAL A 258 1.52 -19.61 8.01
CA VAL A 258 0.22 -19.72 7.31
C VAL A 258 -0.65 -18.51 7.60
N PHE A 259 -0.68 -18.04 8.85
CA PHE A 259 -1.42 -16.83 9.23
C PHE A 259 -0.91 -15.59 8.48
N ILE A 260 0.41 -15.40 8.38
CA ILE A 260 1.02 -14.31 7.62
C ILE A 260 0.62 -14.37 6.14
N ILE A 261 0.63 -15.55 5.52
CA ILE A 261 0.19 -15.74 4.13
C ILE A 261 -1.26 -15.29 3.96
N VAL A 262 -2.16 -15.75 4.82
CA VAL A 262 -3.58 -15.39 4.77
C VAL A 262 -3.78 -13.88 4.90
N VAL A 263 -3.09 -13.25 5.87
CA VAL A 263 -3.18 -11.80 6.09
C VAL A 263 -2.65 -11.03 4.88
N LEU A 264 -1.54 -11.45 4.28
CA LEU A 264 -0.99 -10.84 3.06
C LEU A 264 -1.94 -11.00 1.88
N PHE A 265 -2.57 -12.17 1.71
CA PHE A 265 -3.58 -12.40 0.67
C PHE A 265 -4.75 -11.41 0.81
N LEU A 266 -5.29 -11.30 2.03
CA LEU A 266 -6.38 -10.38 2.33
C LEU A 266 -5.98 -8.92 2.10
N PHE A 267 -4.75 -8.54 2.41
CA PHE A 267 -4.23 -7.21 2.14
C PHE A 267 -4.19 -6.91 0.64
N TYR A 268 -3.64 -7.80 -0.20
CA TYR A 268 -3.57 -7.56 -1.63
C TYR A 268 -4.94 -7.60 -2.32
N ILE A 269 -5.85 -8.48 -1.91
CA ILE A 269 -7.25 -8.45 -2.36
C ILE A 269 -7.92 -7.13 -1.98
N SER A 270 -7.63 -6.61 -0.79
CA SER A 270 -8.17 -5.33 -0.34
C SER A 270 -7.67 -4.17 -1.21
N LEU A 271 -6.41 -4.20 -1.67
CA LEU A 271 -5.89 -3.24 -2.64
C LEU A 271 -6.62 -3.31 -3.98
N LEU A 272 -6.99 -4.51 -4.44
CA LEU A 272 -7.80 -4.67 -5.66
C LEU A 272 -9.21 -4.08 -5.52
N LYS A 273 -9.83 -4.21 -4.34
CA LYS A 273 -11.17 -3.66 -4.08
C LYS A 273 -11.21 -2.13 -4.13
N ILE A 274 -10.12 -1.45 -3.75
CA ILE A 274 -10.04 0.02 -3.78
C ILE A 274 -9.60 0.60 -5.13
N ARG A 275 -9.56 -0.22 -6.20
CA ARG A 275 -9.05 0.16 -7.54
C ARG A 275 -9.67 1.42 -8.14
N GLU A 276 -10.95 1.69 -7.87
CA GLU A 276 -11.68 2.85 -8.40
C GLU A 276 -11.38 4.13 -7.61
N GLN A 277 -10.95 3.97 -6.35
CA GLN A 277 -10.70 5.10 -5.47
C GLN A 277 -9.28 5.62 -5.60
N VAL A 278 -8.28 4.75 -5.80
CA VAL A 278 -6.87 5.13 -5.82
C VAL A 278 -6.19 4.55 -7.05
N LYS A 279 -5.57 5.41 -7.88
CA LYS A 279 -4.79 4.95 -9.04
C LYS A 279 -3.60 4.12 -8.55
N PHE A 280 -3.18 3.13 -9.34
CA PHE A 280 -2.14 2.15 -9.03
C PHE A 280 -2.50 1.05 -8.02
N ALA A 281 -3.61 1.18 -7.27
CA ALA A 281 -4.00 0.14 -6.31
C ALA A 281 -4.29 -1.21 -6.98
N LYS A 282 -4.90 -1.20 -8.18
CA LYS A 282 -5.11 -2.41 -8.99
C LYS A 282 -3.79 -3.11 -9.34
N ILE A 283 -2.82 -2.35 -9.87
CA ILE A 283 -1.54 -2.88 -10.33
C ILE A 283 -0.75 -3.43 -9.14
N SER A 284 -0.68 -2.66 -8.04
CA SER A 284 -0.03 -3.09 -6.81
C SER A 284 -0.68 -4.36 -6.22
N GLY A 285 -2.00 -4.45 -6.23
CA GLY A 285 -2.73 -5.64 -5.78
C GLY A 285 -2.42 -6.87 -6.65
N ILE A 286 -2.42 -6.74 -7.98
CA ILE A 286 -2.11 -7.86 -8.90
C ILE A 286 -0.66 -8.32 -8.72
N LEU A 287 0.30 -7.39 -8.78
CA LEU A 287 1.72 -7.73 -8.59
C LEU A 287 1.98 -8.36 -7.23
N GLY A 288 1.32 -7.86 -6.18
CA GLY A 288 1.43 -8.43 -4.84
C GLY A 288 0.89 -9.85 -4.74
N LEU A 289 -0.24 -10.15 -5.39
CA LEU A 289 -0.78 -11.52 -5.45
C LEU A 289 0.12 -12.45 -6.26
N VAL A 290 0.63 -12.02 -7.42
CA VAL A 290 1.55 -12.81 -8.23
C VAL A 290 2.83 -13.12 -7.45
N LEU A 291 3.43 -12.12 -6.81
CA LEU A 291 4.62 -12.29 -5.99
C LEU A 291 4.35 -13.24 -4.82
N MET A 292 3.20 -13.11 -4.15
CA MET A 292 2.86 -13.95 -3.02
C MET A 292 2.60 -15.40 -3.42
N ILE A 293 1.79 -15.65 -4.46
CA ILE A 293 1.55 -17.01 -4.98
C ILE A 293 2.88 -17.64 -5.40
N GLY A 294 3.70 -16.90 -6.15
CA GLY A 294 5.03 -17.35 -6.53
C GLY A 294 5.92 -17.68 -5.33
N SER A 295 5.89 -16.85 -4.29
CA SER A 295 6.69 -17.06 -3.07
C SER A 295 6.21 -18.28 -2.29
N VAL A 296 4.89 -18.50 -2.21
CA VAL A 296 4.31 -19.68 -1.56
C VAL A 296 4.64 -20.95 -2.35
N LEU A 297 4.60 -20.91 -3.68
CA LEU A 297 4.97 -22.06 -4.51
C LEU A 297 6.45 -22.39 -4.40
N LEU A 298 7.33 -21.38 -4.44
CA LEU A 298 8.78 -21.58 -4.29
C LEU A 298 9.12 -22.09 -2.90
N PHE A 299 8.64 -21.41 -1.85
CA PHE A 299 8.95 -21.78 -0.48
C PHE A 299 8.29 -23.11 -0.11
N GLY A 300 7.02 -23.30 -0.46
CA GLY A 300 6.30 -24.56 -0.22
C GLY A 300 6.91 -25.73 -0.98
N GLY A 301 7.31 -25.52 -2.24
CA GLY A 301 8.04 -26.53 -3.02
C GLY A 301 9.39 -26.87 -2.39
N PHE A 302 10.14 -25.86 -1.93
CA PHE A 302 11.38 -26.07 -1.20
C PHE A 302 11.14 -26.87 0.09
N LEU A 303 10.12 -26.50 0.87
CA LEU A 303 9.73 -27.18 2.12
C LEU A 303 9.37 -28.65 1.88
N VAL A 304 8.58 -28.95 0.85
CA VAL A 304 8.23 -30.32 0.45
C VAL A 304 9.47 -31.10 0.04
N MET A 305 10.40 -30.47 -0.68
CA MET A 305 11.67 -31.10 -1.07
C MET A 305 12.53 -31.44 0.14
N ILE A 306 12.58 -30.57 1.16
CA ILE A 306 13.26 -30.86 2.43
C ILE A 306 12.68 -32.11 3.08
N PHE A 307 11.35 -32.19 3.14
CA PHE A 307 10.67 -33.32 3.77
C PHE A 307 10.82 -34.63 3.01
N LEU A 308 10.77 -34.59 1.67
CA LEU A 308 10.84 -35.80 0.85
C LEU A 308 12.26 -36.33 0.71
N ASN A 309 13.26 -35.44 0.59
CA ASN A 309 14.64 -35.82 0.39
C ASN A 309 15.60 -34.69 0.81
N PRO A 310 16.03 -34.64 2.07
CA PRO A 310 16.92 -33.57 2.55
C PRO A 310 18.28 -33.56 1.83
N LEU A 311 18.80 -34.74 1.42
CA LEU A 311 20.01 -34.84 0.61
C LEU A 311 19.81 -34.25 -0.81
N GLY A 312 18.57 -34.29 -1.31
CA GLY A 312 18.19 -33.68 -2.58
C GLY A 312 18.40 -32.16 -2.59
N ILE A 313 18.25 -31.48 -1.45
CA ILE A 313 18.57 -30.04 -1.35
C ILE A 313 20.06 -29.81 -1.58
N LEU A 314 20.91 -30.63 -0.95
CA LEU A 314 22.35 -30.50 -1.08
C LEU A 314 22.76 -30.68 -2.55
N ALA A 315 22.16 -31.65 -3.24
CA ALA A 315 22.37 -31.86 -4.67
C ALA A 315 21.91 -30.66 -5.52
N ILE A 316 20.83 -29.98 -5.14
CA ILE A 316 20.34 -28.77 -5.82
C ILE A 316 21.28 -27.58 -5.60
N ILE A 317 21.76 -27.40 -4.38
CA ILE A 317 22.68 -26.30 -4.03
C ILE A 317 24.03 -26.50 -4.70
N LEU A 318 24.56 -27.73 -4.69
CA LEU A 318 25.87 -28.05 -5.25
C LEU A 318 25.87 -28.15 -6.78
N ASN A 319 24.71 -28.35 -7.41
CA ASN A 319 24.63 -28.40 -8.86
C ASN A 319 24.62 -26.99 -9.47
N PRO A 320 25.61 -26.64 -10.32
CA PRO A 320 25.73 -25.30 -10.90
C PRO A 320 24.53 -24.91 -11.78
N MET A 321 23.85 -25.88 -12.41
CA MET A 321 22.68 -25.61 -13.24
C MET A 321 21.48 -25.18 -12.39
N TYR A 322 21.22 -25.87 -11.27
CA TYR A 322 20.10 -25.52 -10.40
C TYR A 322 20.35 -24.20 -9.66
N SER A 323 21.58 -23.93 -9.22
CA SER A 323 21.92 -22.64 -8.60
C SER A 323 21.75 -21.48 -9.59
N MET A 324 22.10 -21.65 -10.87
CA MET A 324 21.84 -20.65 -11.91
C MET A 324 20.34 -20.39 -12.10
N ILE A 325 19.51 -21.45 -12.12
CA ILE A 325 18.04 -21.31 -12.20
C ILE A 325 17.51 -20.56 -10.99
N LEU A 326 17.93 -20.92 -9.77
CA LEU A 326 17.52 -20.23 -8.54
C LEU A 326 17.94 -18.76 -8.54
N MET A 327 19.13 -18.43 -9.05
CA MET A 327 19.59 -17.05 -9.22
C MET A 327 18.69 -16.27 -10.18
N ILE A 328 18.33 -16.83 -11.33
CA ILE A 328 17.43 -16.19 -12.30
C ILE A 328 16.04 -15.97 -11.69
N VAL A 329 15.50 -16.99 -11.02
CA VAL A 329 14.21 -16.89 -10.33
C VAL A 329 14.26 -15.79 -9.25
N SER A 330 15.32 -15.77 -8.43
CA SER A 330 15.53 -14.74 -7.41
C SER A 330 15.60 -13.32 -8.03
N LEU A 331 16.32 -13.16 -9.14
CA LEU A 331 16.39 -11.89 -9.87
C LEU A 331 15.01 -11.42 -10.34
N VAL A 332 14.22 -12.31 -10.95
CA VAL A 332 12.86 -12.00 -11.41
C VAL A 332 11.97 -11.58 -10.24
N PHE A 333 12.01 -12.32 -9.13
CA PHE A 333 11.27 -11.97 -7.91
C PHE A 333 11.73 -10.64 -7.32
N GLY A 334 13.03 -10.36 -7.35
CA GLY A 334 13.62 -9.08 -6.93
C GLY A 334 13.07 -7.92 -7.75
N VAL A 335 13.06 -8.03 -9.08
CA VAL A 335 12.51 -7.00 -9.98
C VAL A 335 11.02 -6.78 -9.73
N VAL A 336 10.24 -7.86 -9.58
CA VAL A 336 8.80 -7.78 -9.28
C VAL A 336 8.57 -7.13 -7.91
N SER A 337 9.40 -7.43 -6.91
CA SER A 337 9.34 -6.84 -5.58
C SER A 337 9.65 -5.33 -5.60
N LEU A 338 10.68 -4.91 -6.34
CA LEU A 338 11.01 -3.49 -6.55
C LEU A 338 9.87 -2.75 -7.24
N ALA A 339 9.30 -3.33 -8.30
CA ALA A 339 8.13 -2.76 -8.98
C ALA A 339 6.93 -2.65 -8.02
N LEU A 340 6.68 -3.66 -7.21
CA LEU A 340 5.61 -3.65 -6.21
C LEU A 340 5.82 -2.53 -5.19
N LEU A 341 7.05 -2.32 -4.70
CA LEU A 341 7.39 -1.25 -3.77
C LEU A 341 7.18 0.13 -4.41
N LEU A 342 7.58 0.30 -5.67
CA LEU A 342 7.33 1.52 -6.45
C LEU A 342 5.83 1.82 -6.53
N PHE A 343 5.02 0.85 -6.95
CA PHE A 343 3.57 1.05 -7.09
C PHE A 343 2.89 1.30 -5.74
N LYS A 344 3.32 0.63 -4.66
CA LYS A 344 2.84 0.89 -3.30
C LYS A 344 3.13 2.33 -2.86
N SER A 345 4.34 2.81 -3.11
CA SER A 345 4.72 4.20 -2.81
C SER A 345 3.90 5.21 -3.63
N LEU A 346 3.82 5.03 -4.96
CA LEU A 346 3.04 5.90 -5.85
C LEU A 346 1.55 5.92 -5.48
N MET A 347 1.01 4.77 -5.07
CA MET A 347 -0.36 4.66 -4.57
C MET A 347 -0.58 5.51 -3.32
N LEU A 348 0.33 5.47 -2.34
CA LEU A 348 0.25 6.29 -1.13
C LEU A 348 0.34 7.79 -1.44
N PHE A 349 1.20 8.20 -2.37
CA PHE A 349 1.27 9.60 -2.81
C PHE A 349 -0.04 10.08 -3.45
N ASN A 350 -0.61 9.27 -4.34
CA ASN A 350 -1.88 9.60 -4.98
C ASN A 350 -3.02 9.66 -3.98
N ALA A 351 -3.08 8.70 -3.06
CA ALA A 351 -4.06 8.70 -1.98
C ALA A 351 -3.91 9.94 -1.09
N SER A 352 -2.69 10.35 -0.74
CA SER A 352 -2.46 11.58 0.03
C SER A 352 -3.02 12.81 -0.69
N LYS A 353 -2.80 12.95 -2.00
CA LYS A 353 -3.37 14.06 -2.79
C LYS A 353 -4.90 14.06 -2.81
N LYS A 354 -5.53 12.88 -2.72
CA LYS A 354 -6.99 12.73 -2.79
C LYS A 354 -7.68 12.91 -1.44
N PHE A 355 -7.05 12.47 -0.35
CA PHE A 355 -7.68 12.40 0.98
C PHE A 355 -7.12 13.40 1.99
N GLU A 356 -5.89 13.89 1.80
CA GLU A 356 -5.20 14.83 2.71
C GLU A 356 -4.87 16.19 2.05
N GLY A 357 -5.11 16.33 0.74
CA GLY A 357 -4.91 17.55 -0.05
C GLY A 357 -6.22 18.31 -0.22
#